data_AF-A0A1X1XSC3-F1
#
_entry.id   AF-A0A1X1XSC3-F1
#
_cell.length_a   1.000
_cell.length_b   1.000
_cell.length_c   1.000
_cell.angle_alpha   90.00
_cell.angle_beta   90.00
_cell.angle_gamma   90.00
#
_symmetry.space_group_name_H-M   'P 1'
#
loop_
_entity.id
_entity.type
_entity.pdbx_description
1 polymer ?
#
loop_
_entity_poly.entity_id
_entity_poly.type
_entity_poly.pdbx_seq_one_letter_code
_entity_poly.pdbx_strand_id
1 'polypeptide(L)' 'MDTSCRDCRAGLDHCHGTVIRHSLRRSECTEDGCASPEILPHAFVVDCDAIGCGCAEAAALAV' A
#
# COMPACT_ATOMS: atom_id res chain seq x y z
N MET A 1 -3.51 -7.49 13.59
CA MET A 1 -4.94 -7.15 13.44
C MET A 1 -5.72 -7.31 14.74
N ASP A 2 -6.39 -6.24 15.17
CA ASP A 2 -7.26 -6.21 16.35
C ASP A 2 -8.74 -6.39 15.93
N THR A 3 -9.48 -7.23 16.63
CA THR A 3 -10.90 -7.54 16.33
C THR A 3 -11.88 -6.41 16.70
N SER A 4 -11.37 -5.24 17.15
CA SER A 4 -12.19 -4.05 17.41
C SER A 4 -12.46 -3.18 16.17
N CYS A 5 -11.73 -3.37 15.06
CA CYS A 5 -11.99 -2.62 13.82
C CYS A 5 -13.41 -2.91 13.30
N ARG A 6 -14.18 -1.86 13.02
CA ARG A 6 -15.56 -1.98 12.51
C ARG A 6 -15.63 -2.79 11.22
N ASP A 7 -14.69 -2.59 10.31
CA ASP A 7 -14.73 -3.21 8.98
C ASP A 7 -14.32 -4.68 9.06
N CYS A 8 -13.42 -5.06 9.99
CA CYS A 8 -13.17 -6.46 10.35
C CYS A 8 -14.41 -7.13 10.90
N ARG A 9 -15.15 -6.45 11.79
CA ARG A 9 -16.38 -6.99 12.36
C ARG A 9 -17.49 -7.14 11.32
N ALA A 10 -17.49 -6.30 10.29
CA ALA A 10 -18.42 -6.38 9.17
C ALA A 10 -18.01 -7.39 8.08
N GLY A 11 -16.82 -8.02 8.19
CA GLY A 11 -16.32 -8.98 7.22
C GLY A 11 -16.02 -8.38 5.85
N LEU A 12 -15.71 -7.08 5.79
CA LEU A 12 -15.35 -6.40 4.55
C LEU A 12 -13.94 -6.79 4.11
N ASP A 13 -13.71 -6.84 2.81
CA ASP A 13 -12.37 -7.00 2.25
C ASP A 13 -11.60 -5.68 2.37
N HIS A 14 -10.69 -5.61 3.34
CA HIS A 14 -9.88 -4.43 3.63
C HIS A 14 -8.56 -4.82 4.29
N CYS A 15 -7.58 -3.94 4.21
CA CYS A 15 -6.30 -4.06 4.89
C CYS A 15 -6.08 -2.89 5.86
N HIS A 16 -5.30 -3.11 6.92
CA HIS A 16 -4.92 -2.09 7.91
C HIS A 16 -3.60 -1.41 7.57
N GLY A 17 -2.84 -1.98 6.64
CA GLY A 17 -1.59 -1.41 6.18
C GLY A 17 -1.79 -0.17 5.30
N THR A 18 -0.70 0.56 5.13
CA THR A 18 -0.60 1.56 4.08
C THR A 18 0.01 0.90 2.86
N VAL A 19 -0.61 1.07 1.69
CA VAL A 19 -0.03 0.61 0.43
C VAL A 19 0.85 1.70 -0.17
N ILE A 20 2.08 1.33 -0.50
CA ILE A 20 3.05 2.16 -1.20
C ILE A 20 2.89 1.88 -2.70
N ARG A 21 2.51 2.91 -3.46
CA ARG A 21 2.44 2.84 -4.92
C ARG A 21 3.81 3.17 -5.50
N HIS A 22 4.49 2.15 -5.98
CA HIS A 22 5.81 2.29 -6.60
C HIS A 22 5.72 2.74 -8.06
N SER A 23 6.63 3.62 -8.47
CA SER A 23 6.72 4.09 -9.86
C SER A 23 7.19 3.01 -10.83
N LEU A 24 8.06 2.09 -10.37
CA LEU A 24 8.71 1.08 -11.23
C LEU A 24 8.52 -0.37 -10.73
N ARG A 25 7.69 -0.58 -9.70
CA ARG A 25 7.47 -1.89 -9.08
C ARG A 25 5.98 -2.10 -8.86
N ARG A 26 5.59 -3.34 -8.55
CA ARG A 26 4.26 -3.59 -7.98
C ARG A 26 4.11 -2.86 -6.66
N SER A 27 2.89 -2.48 -6.32
CA SER A 27 2.56 -1.89 -5.03
C SER A 27 2.93 -2.85 -3.89
N GLU A 28 3.33 -2.26 -2.77
CA GLU A 28 3.76 -2.95 -1.56
C GLU A 28 2.88 -2.51 -0.39
N CYS A 29 2.40 -3.44 0.43
CA CYS A 29 1.67 -3.10 1.64
C CYS A 29 2.61 -3.21 2.85
N THR A 30 2.53 -2.26 3.78
CA THR A 30 3.32 -2.29 5.02
C THR A 30 2.83 -3.29 6.06
N GLU A 31 1.64 -3.89 5.85
CA GLU A 31 1.08 -4.88 6.78
C GLU A 31 1.62 -6.28 6.48
N ASP A 32 2.21 -6.92 7.50
CA ASP A 32 2.67 -8.30 7.43
C ASP A 32 1.52 -9.26 7.07
N GLY A 33 1.75 -10.10 6.06
CA GLY A 33 0.77 -11.09 5.62
C GLY A 33 -0.36 -10.55 4.74
N CYS A 34 -0.27 -9.31 4.25
CA CYS A 34 -1.19 -8.83 3.22
C CYS A 34 -1.07 -9.68 1.95
N ALA A 35 -2.15 -10.39 1.59
CA ALA A 35 -2.19 -11.30 0.45
C ALA A 35 -2.44 -10.58 -0.89
N SER A 36 -2.99 -9.37 -0.84
CA SER A 36 -3.39 -8.58 -2.00
C SER A 36 -2.90 -7.14 -1.85
N PRO A 37 -1.61 -6.85 -2.11
CA PRO A 37 -1.04 -5.51 -1.99
C PRO A 37 -1.49 -4.56 -3.13
N GLU A 38 -2.61 -4.86 -3.79
CA GLU A 38 -3.24 -3.99 -4.78
C GLU A 38 -4.03 -2.86 -4.11
N ILE A 39 -4.30 -1.77 -4.83
CA ILE A 39 -4.80 -0.53 -4.23
C ILE A 39 -6.20 -0.69 -3.61
N LEU A 40 -7.06 -1.53 -4.21
CA LEU A 40 -8.50 -1.60 -3.87
C LEU A 40 -8.82 -1.98 -2.40
N PRO A 41 -8.14 -2.95 -1.74
CA PRO A 41 -8.38 -3.23 -0.32
C PRO A 41 -7.77 -2.20 0.64
N HIS A 42 -6.99 -1.22 0.15
CA HIS A 42 -6.26 -0.28 0.99
C HIS A 42 -6.91 1.09 0.98
N ALA A 43 -7.41 1.52 2.14
CA ALA A 43 -7.89 2.88 2.33
C ALA A 43 -6.75 3.91 2.32
N PHE A 44 -5.54 3.50 2.74
CA PHE A 44 -4.37 4.37 2.84
C PHE A 44 -3.37 4.03 1.75
N VAL A 45 -3.17 4.99 0.83
CA VAL A 45 -2.24 4.88 -0.29
C VAL A 45 -1.24 6.02 -0.19
N VAL A 46 0.05 5.70 -0.32
CA VAL A 46 1.13 6.68 -0.42
C VAL A 46 1.94 6.44 -1.68
N ASP A 47 2.26 7.51 -2.40
CA ASP A 47 3.17 7.42 -3.54
C ASP A 47 4.61 7.26 -3.08
N CYS A 48 5.39 6.43 -3.79
CA CYS A 48 6.74 6.12 -3.36
C CYS A 48 7.69 7.32 -3.43
N ASP A 49 7.39 8.34 -4.26
CA ASP A 49 8.20 9.57 -4.33
C ASP A 49 8.05 10.40 -3.05
N ALA A 50 6.84 10.48 -2.49
CA ALA A 50 6.54 11.22 -1.28
C ALA A 50 7.31 10.73 -0.04
N ILE A 51 7.78 9.47 -0.08
CA ILE A 51 8.58 8.84 0.98
C ILE A 51 10.06 8.66 0.59
N GLY A 52 10.51 9.22 -0.54
CA GLY A 52 11.91 9.18 -0.98
C GLY A 52 12.40 7.81 -1.43
N CYS A 53 11.52 6.98 -2.01
CA CYS A 53 11.92 5.67 -2.51
C CYS A 53 12.80 5.82 -3.76
N GLY A 54 13.96 5.15 -3.80
CA GLY A 54 14.90 5.25 -4.93
C GLY A 54 14.34 4.82 -6.30
N CYS A 55 13.21 4.11 -6.35
CA CYS A 55 12.54 3.84 -7.64
C CYS A 55 11.88 5.07 -8.25
N ALA A 56 11.53 6.08 -7.45
CA ALA A 56 11.02 7.36 -7.96
C ALA A 56 12.13 8.16 -8.64
N GLU A 57 13.34 8.17 -8.06
CA GLU A 57 14.52 8.82 -8.64
C GLU A 57 14.86 8.22 -10.01
N ALA A 58 14.88 6.89 -10.10
CA ALA A 58 15.12 6.19 -11.36
C ALA A 58 14.04 6.49 -12.43
N ALA A 59 12.79 6.68 -12.03
CA ALA A 59 11.71 7.05 -12.95
C ALA A 59 11.86 8.49 -13.46
N ALA A 60 12.27 9.43 -12.60
CA ALA A 60 12.47 10.84 -12.98
C ALA A 60 13.64 11.04 -13.96
N LEU A 61 14.64 10.17 -13.93
CA LEU A 61 15.77 10.18 -14.87
C LEU A 61 15.44 9.58 -16.25
N ALA A 62 14.28 8.92 -16.38
CA ALA A 62 13.84 8.28 -17.63
C ALA A 62 12.99 9.20 -18.52
N VAL A 63 12.83 10.47 -18.15
CA VAL A 63 12.00 11.50 -18.82
C VAL A 63 12.88 12.50 -19.56
#